data_AF-A0A934KYF7-F1
#
_entry.id   AF-A0A934KYF7-F1
#
_cell.length_a   1.000
_cell.length_b   1.000
_cell.length_c   1.000
_cell.angle_alpha   90.00
_cell.angle_beta   90.00
_cell.angle_gamma   90.00
#
_symmetry.space_group_name_H-M   'P 1'
#
loop_
_entity.id
_entity.type
_entity.pdbx_description
1 polymer ?
#
loop_
_entity_poly.entity_id
_entity_poly.type
_entity_poly.pdbx_seq_one_letter_code
_entity_poly.pdbx_strand_id
1 'polypeptide(L)'
;MWPFNKNTSRPDRLPIDDSWSVGQGENNGNVMFVRYNTAYRKFGSVPDYEHQVGICVPLCSPEPTGLPSPEESEQLRVLEDTICDSLGAEAESLLVAVITTSGMREFVFYTRAPESVKLRFEALLKSITSHEIQLMIQPDADWNVYASFDSGEG
;
A
#
# COMPACT_ATOMS: atom_id res chain seq x y z
N MET A 1 -26.73 -17.06 21.23
CA MET A 1 -25.82 -17.00 20.07
C MET A 1 -26.12 -15.73 19.31
N TRP A 2 -25.09 -14.91 19.09
CA TRP A 2 -25.10 -13.73 18.19
C TRP A 2 -25.21 -14.19 16.72
N PRO A 3 -25.41 -13.28 15.75
CA PRO A 3 -24.22 -12.93 14.97
C PRO A 3 -24.07 -11.42 14.69
N PHE A 4 -22.79 -11.06 14.58
CA PHE A 4 -22.22 -9.74 14.39
C PHE A 4 -22.77 -9.02 13.14
N ASN A 5 -23.10 -7.74 13.28
CA ASN A 5 -23.38 -6.85 12.16
C ASN A 5 -22.05 -6.42 11.54
N LYS A 6 -21.61 -7.07 10.45
CA LYS A 6 -20.49 -6.58 9.64
C LYS A 6 -20.96 -5.31 8.93
N ASN A 7 -20.46 -4.15 9.36
CA ASN A 7 -20.81 -2.86 8.76
C ASN A 7 -20.10 -2.68 7.42
N THR A 8 -20.48 -3.45 6.41
CA THR A 8 -20.00 -3.32 5.03
C THR A 8 -20.45 -1.97 4.48
N SER A 9 -19.52 -1.02 4.37
CA SER A 9 -19.81 0.34 3.88
C SER A 9 -19.90 0.39 2.37
N ARG A 10 -20.80 1.22 1.81
CA ARG A 10 -20.99 1.33 0.36
C ARG A 10 -19.78 2.00 -0.33
N PRO A 11 -19.41 1.60 -1.57
CA PRO A 11 -18.32 2.20 -2.35
C PRO A 11 -18.42 3.74 -2.52
N ASP A 12 -19.64 4.29 -2.53
CA ASP A 12 -19.89 5.73 -2.72
C ASP A 12 -19.42 6.64 -1.57
N ARG A 13 -18.85 6.06 -0.49
CA ARG A 13 -18.34 6.78 0.70
C ARG A 13 -16.92 6.37 1.08
N LEU A 14 -16.14 5.93 0.10
CA LEU A 14 -14.72 5.69 0.32
C LEU A 14 -14.06 6.93 0.92
N PRO A 15 -13.29 6.79 2.01
CA PRO A 15 -12.53 7.91 2.52
C PRO A 15 -11.42 8.24 1.52
N ILE A 16 -11.65 9.25 0.68
CA ILE A 16 -10.58 9.96 -0.03
C ILE A 16 -9.97 11.00 0.94
N ASP A 17 -9.80 10.60 2.21
CA ASP A 17 -9.29 11.47 3.26
C ASP A 17 -7.80 11.19 3.43
N ASP A 18 -6.99 12.25 3.49
CA ASP A 18 -5.53 12.22 3.56
C ASP A 18 -5.03 12.00 5.00
N SER A 19 -5.78 11.22 5.77
CA SER A 19 -5.51 11.00 7.20
C SER A 19 -4.46 9.91 7.38
N TRP A 20 -3.19 10.27 7.27
CA TRP A 20 -2.07 9.34 7.43
C TRP A 20 -1.46 9.36 8.84
N SER A 21 -0.93 8.22 9.25
CA SER A 21 -0.08 8.09 10.43
C SER A 21 1.19 7.33 10.08
N VAL A 22 2.24 7.56 10.87
CA VAL A 22 3.53 6.88 10.72
C VAL A 22 3.78 6.02 11.95
N GLY A 23 4.05 4.75 11.72
CA GLY A 23 4.57 3.81 12.70
C GLY A 23 6.05 3.51 12.43
N GLN A 24 6.77 3.19 13.50
CA GLN A 24 8.14 2.69 13.44
C GLN A 24 8.19 1.34 14.16
N GLY A 25 8.94 0.40 13.61
CA GLY A 25 9.17 -0.90 14.21
C GLY A 25 10.46 -1.52 13.69
N GLU A 26 10.57 -2.83 13.84
CA GLU A 26 11.70 -3.61 13.34
C GLU A 26 11.20 -4.80 12.52
N ASN A 27 11.95 -5.16 11.48
CA ASN A 27 11.75 -6.38 10.71
C ASN A 27 13.11 -7.09 10.59
N ASN A 28 13.22 -8.29 11.17
CA ASN A 28 14.46 -9.07 11.22
C ASN A 28 15.69 -8.27 11.74
N GLY A 29 15.47 -7.37 12.72
CA GLY A 29 16.52 -6.53 13.31
C GLY A 29 16.88 -5.27 12.51
N ASN A 30 16.22 -5.03 11.37
CA ASN A 30 16.34 -3.78 10.62
C ASN A 30 15.19 -2.84 10.94
N VAL A 31 15.46 -1.54 10.88
CA VAL A 31 14.43 -0.51 11.05
C VAL A 31 13.34 -0.67 9.99
N MET A 32 12.10 -0.51 10.41
CA MET A 32 10.92 -0.47 9.55
C MET A 32 10.13 0.80 9.82
N PHE A 33 9.78 1.50 8.74
CA PHE A 33 8.80 2.58 8.77
C PHE A 33 7.57 2.16 7.98
N VAL A 34 6.40 2.40 8.57
CA VAL A 34 5.10 2.17 7.93
C VAL A 34 4.32 3.47 7.96
N ARG A 35 3.91 3.98 6.81
CA ARG A 35 2.90 5.03 6.72
C ARG A 35 1.59 4.37 6.29
N TYR A 36 0.51 4.55 7.05
CA TYR A 36 -0.78 3.92 6.76
C TYR A 36 -1.94 4.92 6.88
N ASN A 37 -2.96 4.77 6.03
CA ASN A 37 -4.08 5.69 5.95
C ASN A 37 -5.14 5.32 6.99
N THR A 38 -5.13 6.04 8.11
CA THR A 38 -6.03 5.83 9.24
C THR A 38 -7.52 5.97 8.92
N ALA A 39 -7.87 6.61 7.80
CA ALA A 39 -9.27 6.78 7.42
C ALA A 39 -9.96 5.42 7.16
N TYR A 40 -9.19 4.38 6.82
CA TYR A 40 -9.71 3.02 6.61
C TYR A 40 -9.95 2.23 7.90
N ARG A 41 -9.38 2.63 9.05
CA ARG A 41 -9.52 1.90 10.33
C ARG A 41 -10.98 1.67 10.73
N LYS A 42 -11.85 2.66 10.49
CA LYS A 42 -13.27 2.60 10.85
C LYS A 42 -14.11 1.63 10.01
N PHE A 43 -13.57 1.14 8.90
CA PHE A 43 -14.29 0.30 7.94
C PHE A 43 -13.99 -1.19 8.13
N GLY A 44 -12.80 -1.54 8.64
CA GLY A 44 -12.34 -2.93 8.69
C GLY A 44 -11.96 -3.42 7.30
N SER A 45 -12.95 -3.58 6.42
CA SER A 45 -12.78 -3.82 4.98
C SER A 45 -13.74 -2.98 4.16
N VAL A 46 -13.46 -2.85 2.87
CA VAL A 46 -14.34 -2.17 1.92
C VAL A 46 -14.91 -3.19 0.94
N PRO A 47 -16.26 -3.28 0.80
CA PRO A 47 -16.90 -4.08 -0.24
C PRO A 47 -16.34 -3.82 -1.63
N ASP A 48 -16.25 -4.89 -2.42
CA ASP A 48 -15.65 -4.95 -3.76
C ASP A 48 -14.11 -4.83 -3.81
N TYR A 49 -13.45 -4.31 -2.77
CA TYR A 49 -11.99 -4.20 -2.71
C TYR A 49 -11.37 -5.41 -2.01
N GLU A 50 -11.56 -6.60 -2.59
CA GLU A 50 -11.26 -7.87 -1.91
C GLU A 50 -9.87 -8.42 -2.21
N HIS A 51 -9.06 -7.71 -2.98
CA HIS A 51 -7.71 -8.12 -3.34
C HIS A 51 -6.69 -7.11 -2.84
N GLN A 52 -5.72 -7.57 -2.07
CA GLN A 52 -4.54 -6.80 -1.75
C GLN A 52 -3.57 -6.83 -2.93
N VAL A 53 -2.97 -5.67 -3.20
CA VAL A 53 -1.93 -5.47 -4.20
C VAL A 53 -0.69 -4.94 -3.51
N GLY A 54 0.44 -5.61 -3.71
CA GLY A 54 1.76 -5.13 -3.30
C GLY A 54 2.55 -4.71 -4.53
N ILE A 55 2.99 -3.45 -4.56
CA ILE A 55 4.02 -3.00 -5.51
C ILE A 55 5.34 -2.85 -4.75
N CYS A 56 6.23 -3.81 -4.95
CA CYS A 56 7.52 -3.85 -4.28
C CYS A 56 8.59 -3.16 -5.13
N VAL A 57 9.37 -2.30 -4.50
CA VAL A 57 10.44 -1.49 -5.10
C VAL A 57 11.72 -1.74 -4.31
N PRO A 58 12.63 -2.58 -4.80
CA PRO A 58 13.97 -2.67 -4.25
C PRO A 58 14.67 -1.30 -4.31
N LEU A 59 15.34 -0.93 -3.22
CA LEU A 59 16.15 0.28 -3.18
C LEU A 59 17.43 0.05 -4.01
N CYS A 60 17.80 1.05 -4.81
CA CYS A 60 18.99 1.04 -5.66
C CYS A 60 20.28 1.07 -4.82
N SER A 61 20.30 1.86 -3.75
CA SER A 61 21.46 1.99 -2.86
C SER A 61 21.04 2.28 -1.43
N PRO A 62 20.45 1.30 -0.71
CA PRO A 62 20.02 1.50 0.66
C PRO A 62 21.19 1.87 1.58
N GLU A 63 20.93 2.73 2.54
CA GLU A 63 21.85 3.02 3.64
C GLU A 63 22.07 1.78 4.52
N PRO A 64 23.11 1.74 5.38
CA PRO A 64 23.34 0.60 6.28
C PRO A 64 22.15 0.24 7.19
N THR A 65 21.24 1.18 7.42
CA THR A 65 19.98 0.99 8.16
C THR A 65 18.92 0.21 7.38
N GLY A 66 19.12 -0.01 6.07
CA GLY A 66 18.15 -0.57 5.15
C GLY A 66 17.13 0.44 4.60
N LEU A 67 17.32 1.72 4.88
CA LEU A 67 16.45 2.82 4.44
C LEU A 67 17.03 3.54 3.21
N PRO A 68 16.21 4.25 2.42
CA PRO A 68 16.70 5.01 1.28
C PRO A 68 17.44 6.27 1.73
N SER A 69 18.39 6.72 0.92
CA SER A 69 18.99 8.04 1.07
C SER A 69 17.94 9.16 0.88
N PRO A 70 18.23 10.42 1.27
CA PRO A 70 17.32 11.54 1.00
C PRO A 70 17.03 11.75 -0.50
N GLU A 71 18.02 11.54 -1.36
CA GLU A 71 17.86 11.70 -2.81
C GLU A 71 16.99 10.59 -3.40
N GLU A 72 17.22 9.34 -3.01
CA GLU A 72 16.39 8.21 -3.42
C GLU A 72 14.97 8.32 -2.85
N SER A 73 14.81 8.85 -1.64
CA SER A 73 13.50 9.10 -1.03
C SER A 73 12.63 10.03 -1.88
N GLU A 74 13.24 11.05 -2.50
CA GLU A 74 12.55 11.97 -3.40
C GLU A 74 12.15 11.29 -4.71
N GLN A 75 13.01 10.41 -5.25
CA GLN A 75 12.68 9.61 -6.44
C GLN A 75 11.52 8.64 -6.16
N LEU A 76 11.54 7.99 -4.99
CA LEU A 76 10.47 7.10 -4.55
C LEU A 76 9.16 7.85 -4.30
N ARG A 77 9.20 9.13 -3.94
CA ARG A 77 8.01 9.98 -3.82
C ARG A 77 7.36 10.23 -5.19
N VAL A 78 8.16 10.59 -6.20
CA VAL A 78 7.68 10.74 -7.58
C VAL A 78 7.15 9.42 -8.14
N LEU A 79 7.81 8.30 -7.79
CA LEU A 79 7.36 6.96 -8.15
C LEU A 79 6.01 6.63 -7.50
N GLU A 80 5.83 6.93 -6.21
CA GLU A 80 4.56 6.77 -5.50
C GLU A 80 3.44 7.53 -6.21
N ASP A 81 3.65 8.83 -6.51
CA ASP A 81 2.67 9.66 -7.22
C ASP A 81 2.28 9.02 -8.57
N THR A 82 3.27 8.55 -9.33
CA THR A 82 3.06 7.89 -10.64
C THR A 82 2.24 6.60 -10.53
N ILE A 83 2.54 5.77 -9.52
CA ILE A 83 1.81 4.51 -9.29
C ILE A 83 0.38 4.81 -8.83
N CYS A 84 0.21 5.77 -7.92
CA CYS A 84 -1.10 6.18 -7.41
C CYS A 84 -2.00 6.74 -8.52
N ASP A 85 -1.48 7.61 -9.38
CA ASP A 85 -2.23 8.16 -10.52
C ASP A 85 -2.66 7.05 -11.49
N SER A 86 -1.78 6.07 -11.72
CA SER A 86 -2.07 4.95 -12.62
C SER A 86 -3.12 4.01 -12.02
N LEU A 87 -2.91 3.49 -10.81
CA LEU A 87 -3.75 2.44 -10.21
C LEU A 87 -5.01 2.99 -9.52
N GLY A 88 -4.97 4.24 -9.05
CA GLY A 88 -6.08 4.91 -8.38
C GLY A 88 -7.10 5.52 -9.35
N ALA A 89 -6.82 5.53 -10.65
CA ALA A 89 -7.75 5.99 -11.67
C ALA A 89 -9.12 5.28 -11.53
N GLU A 90 -10.19 6.05 -11.72
CA GLU A 90 -11.57 5.58 -11.54
C GLU A 90 -11.85 4.97 -10.16
N ALA A 91 -11.03 5.27 -9.15
CA ALA A 91 -11.07 4.62 -7.84
C ALA A 91 -10.97 3.08 -7.94
N GLU A 92 -10.21 2.53 -8.88
CA GLU A 92 -10.04 1.07 -9.01
C GLU A 92 -9.19 0.48 -7.88
N SER A 93 -8.22 1.25 -7.37
CA SER A 93 -7.33 0.84 -6.30
C SER A 93 -7.17 1.93 -5.25
N LEU A 94 -7.01 1.53 -3.99
CA LEU A 94 -6.91 2.42 -2.83
C LEU A 94 -5.55 2.20 -2.18
N LEU A 95 -4.69 3.21 -2.15
CA LEU A 95 -3.44 3.13 -1.38
C LEU A 95 -3.78 3.20 0.11
N VAL A 96 -3.37 2.18 0.86
CA VAL A 96 -3.69 2.08 2.29
C VAL A 96 -2.46 2.05 3.18
N ALA A 97 -1.30 1.64 2.65
CA ALA A 97 -0.04 1.67 3.38
C ALA A 97 1.18 1.77 2.46
N VAL A 98 2.26 2.33 3.00
CA VAL A 98 3.60 2.36 2.40
C VAL A 98 4.59 1.87 3.45
N ILE A 99 5.33 0.83 3.14
CA ILE A 99 6.28 0.18 4.07
C ILE A 99 7.67 0.39 3.53
N THR A 100 8.63 0.74 4.38
CA THR A 100 10.05 0.80 4.01
C THR A 100 10.86 0.05 5.06
N THR A 101 11.56 -1.00 4.63
CA THR A 101 12.47 -1.77 5.48
C THR A 101 13.42 -2.61 4.64
N SER A 102 14.59 -2.92 5.20
CA SER A 102 15.50 -3.95 4.68
C SER A 102 15.82 -3.81 3.18
N GLY A 103 16.04 -2.58 2.71
CA GLY A 103 16.40 -2.34 1.31
C GLY A 103 15.23 -2.37 0.34
N MET A 104 13.99 -2.25 0.80
CA MET A 104 12.78 -2.29 -0.04
C MET A 104 11.74 -1.27 0.43
N ARG A 105 10.99 -0.73 -0.52
CA ARG A 105 9.72 -0.03 -0.29
C ARG A 105 8.57 -0.81 -0.91
N GLU A 106 7.48 -1.02 -0.18
CA GLU A 106 6.26 -1.63 -0.68
C GLU A 106 5.11 -0.63 -0.62
N PHE A 107 4.40 -0.46 -1.73
CA PHE A 107 3.12 0.25 -1.79
C PHE A 107 1.98 -0.76 -1.74
N VAL A 108 1.18 -0.68 -0.68
CA VAL A 108 0.08 -1.61 -0.41
C VAL A 108 -1.23 -0.95 -0.80
N PHE A 109 -1.91 -1.55 -1.77
CA PHE A 109 -3.24 -1.16 -2.20
C PHE A 109 -4.27 -2.25 -1.94
N TYR A 110 -5.54 -1.87 -1.92
CA TYR A 110 -6.64 -2.79 -2.19
C TYR A 110 -7.34 -2.42 -3.49
N THR A 111 -7.74 -3.41 -4.28
CA THR A 111 -8.35 -3.20 -5.60
C THR A 111 -9.65 -3.96 -5.76
N ARG A 112 -10.56 -3.36 -6.53
CA ARG A 112 -11.79 -4.00 -7.05
C ARG A 112 -11.65 -4.49 -8.49
N ALA A 113 -10.50 -4.24 -9.12
CA ALA A 113 -10.25 -4.56 -10.52
C ALA A 113 -8.84 -5.18 -10.71
N PRO A 114 -8.58 -6.38 -10.18
CA PRO A 114 -7.24 -6.99 -10.20
C PRO A 114 -6.66 -7.19 -11.62
N GLU A 115 -7.51 -7.45 -12.62
CA GLU A 115 -7.05 -7.54 -14.01
C GLU A 115 -6.65 -6.18 -14.59
N SER A 116 -7.34 -5.09 -14.21
CA SER A 116 -6.95 -3.72 -14.59
C SER A 116 -5.59 -3.35 -14.00
N VAL A 117 -5.34 -3.73 -12.73
CA VAL A 117 -4.04 -3.54 -12.07
C VAL A 117 -2.90 -4.19 -12.86
N LYS A 118 -3.07 -5.44 -13.32
CA LYS A 118 -2.04 -6.12 -14.13
C LYS A 118 -1.72 -5.36 -15.42
N LEU A 119 -2.74 -4.92 -16.16
CA LEU A 119 -2.56 -4.17 -17.41
C LEU A 119 -1.88 -2.82 -17.18
N ARG A 120 -2.29 -2.08 -16.14
CA ARG A 120 -1.68 -0.80 -15.75
C ARG A 120 -0.24 -0.99 -15.27
N PHE A 121 0.04 -2.07 -14.55
CA PHE A 121 1.38 -2.42 -14.10
C PHE A 121 2.32 -2.73 -15.28
N GLU A 122 1.85 -3.42 -16.33
CA GLU A 122 2.65 -3.63 -17.56
C GLU A 122 2.99 -2.31 -18.27
N ALA A 123 2.10 -1.31 -18.21
CA ALA A 123 2.40 0.02 -18.72
C ALA A 123 3.43 0.76 -17.84
N LEU A 124 3.28 0.66 -16.51
CA LEU A 124 4.21 1.22 -15.52
C LEU A 124 5.63 0.67 -15.70
N LEU A 125 5.79 -0.63 -15.94
CA LEU A 125 7.08 -1.27 -16.23
C LEU A 125 7.81 -0.66 -17.45
N LYS A 126 7.06 -0.10 -18.41
CA LYS A 126 7.65 0.53 -19.61
C LYS A 126 7.99 2.00 -19.40
N SER A 127 7.29 2.68 -18.49
CA SER A 127 7.48 4.11 -18.24
C SER A 127 8.47 4.40 -17.12
N ILE A 128 8.51 3.56 -16.09
CA ILE A 128 9.41 3.73 -14.95
C ILE A 128 10.78 3.15 -15.30
N THR A 129 11.78 4.02 -15.28
CA THR A 129 13.18 3.66 -15.55
C THR A 129 14.09 3.91 -14.36
N SER A 130 13.60 4.59 -13.31
CA SER A 130 14.39 4.92 -12.13
C SER A 130 14.60 3.74 -11.18
N HIS A 131 13.64 2.82 -11.12
CA HIS A 131 13.65 1.66 -10.22
C HIS A 131 13.04 0.44 -10.90
N GLU A 132 13.45 -0.75 -10.44
CA GLU A 132 12.69 -1.96 -10.68
C GLU A 132 11.44 -1.98 -9.81
N ILE A 133 10.33 -2.47 -10.37
CA ILE A 133 9.07 -2.66 -9.63
C ILE A 133 8.56 -4.08 -9.83
N GLN A 134 7.96 -4.64 -8.79
CA GLN A 134 7.40 -6.01 -8.78
C GLN A 134 5.95 -5.96 -8.31
N LEU A 135 5.11 -6.83 -8.88
CA LEU A 135 3.67 -6.90 -8.57
C LEU A 135 3.34 -8.19 -7.85
N MET A 136 2.58 -8.06 -6.77
CA MET A 136 1.87 -9.16 -6.12
C MET A 136 0.38 -8.78 -6.00
N ILE A 137 -0.50 -9.74 -6.27
CA ILE A 137 -1.94 -9.61 -6.05
C ILE A 137 -2.41 -10.87 -5.34
N GLN A 138 -3.10 -10.72 -4.22
CA GLN A 138 -3.66 -11.84 -3.47
C GLN A 138 -5.05 -11.51 -2.92
N PRO A 139 -5.94 -12.51 -2.76
CA PRO A 139 -7.21 -12.31 -2.07
C PRO A 139 -7.00 -11.94 -0.60
N ASP A 140 -7.67 -10.89 -0.13
CA ASP A 140 -7.73 -10.49 1.27
C ASP A 140 -9.02 -9.69 1.56
N ALA A 141 -10.18 -10.34 1.42
CA ALA A 141 -11.48 -9.69 1.53
C ALA A 141 -11.75 -9.05 2.91
N ASP A 142 -11.11 -9.56 3.96
CA ASP A 142 -11.23 -9.04 5.33
C ASP A 142 -10.14 -7.98 5.66
N TRP A 143 -9.31 -7.61 4.69
CA TRP A 143 -8.24 -6.60 4.82
C TRP A 143 -7.25 -6.90 5.95
N ASN A 144 -6.91 -8.17 6.16
CA ASN A 144 -6.03 -8.60 7.25
C ASN A 144 -4.64 -7.98 7.15
N VAL A 145 -4.11 -7.81 5.93
CA VAL A 145 -2.80 -7.17 5.72
C VAL A 145 -2.85 -5.74 6.24
N TYR A 146 -3.89 -4.97 5.93
CA TYR A 146 -4.00 -3.59 6.40
C TYR A 146 -4.21 -3.52 7.92
N ALA A 147 -5.07 -4.40 8.45
CA ALA A 147 -5.34 -4.47 9.89
C ALA A 147 -4.07 -4.74 10.72
N SER A 148 -3.10 -5.50 10.18
CA SER A 148 -1.84 -5.77 10.86
C SER A 148 -1.01 -4.50 11.18
N PHE A 149 -1.18 -3.43 10.40
CA PHE A 149 -0.50 -2.14 10.62
C PHE A 149 -1.20 -1.24 11.64
N ASP A 150 -2.49 -1.47 11.89
CA ASP A 150 -3.28 -0.71 12.88
C ASP A 150 -2.97 -1.17 14.32
N SER A 151 -2.75 -2.48 14.51
CA SER A 151 -2.50 -3.12 15.80
C SER A 151 -1.12 -2.83 16.44
N GLY A 152 -0.43 -1.76 16.02
CA GLY A 152 0.74 -1.24 16.71
C GLY A 152 0.35 -0.66 18.06
N GLU A 153 0.16 -1.52 19.07
CA GLU A 153 0.35 -1.11 20.46
C GLU A 153 1.80 -0.60 20.57
N GLY A 154 1.93 0.67 20.91
CA GLY A 154 3.20 1.32 21.20
C GLY A 154 3.80 0.92 22.53
#